data_AF-A0A367A562-F1
#
_entry.id   AF-A0A367A562-F1
#
_cell.length_a   1.000
_cell.length_b   1.000
_cell.length_c   1.000
_cell.angle_alpha   90.00
_cell.angle_beta   90.00
_cell.angle_gamma   90.00
#
_symmetry.space_group_name_H-M   'P 1'
#
loop_
_entity.id
_entity.type
_entity.pdbx_description
1 polymer ?
#
loop_
_entity_poly.entity_id
_entity_poly.type
_entity_poly.pdbx_seq_one_letter_code
_entity_poly.pdbx_strand_id
1 'polypeptide(L)'
;MAVARVEDQVRPDVGGRAGALCDRSSSGRARAQLLRQRAATAMARATDLQLALRPALATCRRNVAALCRRLSAAEQRAVHLERALRSNRRIGMAMGILMARHGYTEDQAFAALRQESSWRNRKLRDVAEQVVHIGRL
;
A
#
# COMPACT_ATOMS: atom_id res chain seq x y z
N MET A 1 -82.59 70.23 -20.78
CA MET A 1 -82.32 68.84 -21.21
C MET A 1 -80.81 68.65 -21.25
N ALA A 2 -80.18 67.59 -20.78
CA ALA A 2 -80.48 66.55 -19.81
C ALA A 2 -79.09 66.02 -19.43
N VAL A 3 -78.81 65.97 -18.13
CA VAL A 3 -77.61 65.37 -17.55
C VAL A 3 -77.86 63.86 -17.43
N ALA A 4 -76.93 63.02 -17.88
CA ALA A 4 -76.67 61.62 -17.49
C ALA A 4 -75.67 61.05 -18.54
N ARG A 5 -74.67 60.21 -18.25
CA ARG A 5 -74.47 59.26 -17.16
C ARG A 5 -72.96 58.92 -17.12
N VAL A 6 -72.39 59.00 -15.92
CA VAL A 6 -71.19 58.26 -15.49
C VAL A 6 -71.58 56.78 -15.28
N GLU A 7 -70.60 55.88 -15.25
CA GLU A 7 -70.66 54.41 -15.00
C GLU A 7 -70.66 53.56 -16.29
N ASP A 8 -69.86 52.50 -16.48
CA ASP A 8 -68.88 51.79 -15.65
C ASP A 8 -68.21 50.72 -16.55
N GLN A 9 -67.02 50.27 -16.17
CA GLN A 9 -66.34 48.99 -16.50
C GLN A 9 -64.83 49.16 -16.66
N VAL A 10 -64.16 49.40 -15.54
CA VAL A 10 -62.78 48.92 -15.37
C VAL A 10 -62.86 47.38 -15.32
N ARG A 11 -62.49 46.72 -16.43
CA ARG A 11 -62.24 45.27 -16.40
C ARG A 11 -61.07 45.01 -15.45
N PRO A 12 -61.18 44.09 -14.47
CA PRO A 12 -59.99 43.69 -13.73
C PRO A 12 -59.06 42.95 -14.69
N ASP A 13 -57.86 43.51 -14.91
CA ASP A 13 -56.74 42.83 -15.57
C ASP A 13 -56.26 41.67 -14.69
N VAL A 14 -56.98 40.55 -14.76
CA VAL A 14 -56.57 39.27 -14.17
C VAL A 14 -55.49 38.57 -15.02
N GLY A 15 -55.12 39.13 -16.18
CA GLY A 15 -54.09 38.58 -17.08
C GLY A 15 -52.67 38.84 -16.58
N GLY A 16 -52.38 40.03 -16.03
CA GLY A 16 -51.03 40.41 -15.61
C GLY A 16 -50.47 39.64 -14.40
N ARG A 17 -51.32 39.29 -13.41
CA ARG A 17 -50.87 38.55 -12.21
C ARG A 17 -50.60 37.06 -12.48
N ALA A 18 -51.40 36.43 -13.33
CA ALA A 18 -51.18 35.04 -13.74
C ALA A 18 -49.91 34.90 -14.60
N GLY A 19 -49.65 35.85 -15.51
CA GLY A 19 -48.40 35.93 -16.28
C GLY A 19 -47.16 36.04 -15.38
N ALA A 20 -47.18 36.96 -14.41
CA ALA A 20 -46.05 37.16 -13.48
C ALA A 20 -45.80 35.96 -12.53
N LEU A 21 -46.83 35.18 -12.18
CA LEU A 21 -46.69 33.94 -11.42
C LEU A 21 -46.13 32.80 -12.29
N CYS A 22 -46.58 32.71 -13.54
CA CYS A 22 -46.06 31.73 -14.51
C CYS A 22 -44.60 32.02 -14.87
N ASP A 23 -44.21 33.28 -15.09
CA ASP A 23 -42.84 33.71 -15.36
C ASP A 23 -41.88 33.49 -14.19
N ARG A 24 -42.34 33.70 -12.95
CA ARG A 24 -41.52 33.34 -11.77
C ARG A 24 -41.35 31.83 -11.64
N SER A 25 -42.37 31.03 -11.98
CA SER A 25 -42.29 29.57 -11.96
C SER A 25 -41.41 29.00 -13.08
N SER A 26 -41.46 29.58 -14.30
CA SER A 26 -40.62 29.20 -15.43
C SER A 26 -39.16 29.63 -15.21
N SER A 27 -38.93 30.83 -14.67
CA SER A 27 -37.61 31.33 -14.28
C SER A 27 -36.98 30.51 -13.14
N GLY A 28 -37.78 30.13 -12.13
CA GLY A 28 -37.34 29.23 -11.06
C GLY A 28 -36.96 27.84 -11.57
N ARG A 29 -37.77 27.25 -12.46
CA ARG A 29 -37.47 25.96 -13.11
C ARG A 29 -36.19 26.05 -13.96
N ALA A 30 -36.02 27.10 -14.75
CA ALA A 30 -34.83 27.31 -15.57
C ALA A 30 -33.56 27.44 -14.73
N ARG A 31 -33.60 28.21 -13.62
CA ARG A 31 -32.48 28.32 -12.68
C ARG A 31 -32.14 26.98 -12.02
N ALA A 32 -33.15 26.24 -11.56
CA ALA A 32 -32.95 24.91 -10.99
C ALA A 32 -32.35 23.92 -12.01
N GLN A 33 -32.77 24.00 -13.27
CA GLN A 33 -32.22 23.17 -14.35
C GLN A 33 -30.77 23.51 -14.67
N LEU A 34 -30.40 24.80 -14.71
CA LEU A 34 -29.01 25.24 -14.88
C LEU A 34 -28.11 24.75 -13.73
N LEU A 35 -28.57 24.84 -12.48
CA LEU A 35 -27.82 24.34 -11.32
C LEU A 35 -27.61 22.82 -11.41
N ARG A 36 -28.63 22.06 -11.82
CA ARG A 36 -28.50 20.61 -12.07
C ARG A 36 -27.51 20.31 -13.19
N GLN A 37 -27.56 21.04 -14.30
CA GLN A 37 -26.62 20.88 -15.42
C GLN A 37 -25.17 21.19 -14.99
N ARG A 38 -24.96 22.26 -14.21
CA ARG A 38 -23.64 22.61 -13.66
C ARG A 38 -23.13 21.57 -12.67
N ALA A 39 -24.00 21.04 -11.81
CA ALA A 39 -23.64 19.95 -10.90
C ALA A 39 -23.28 18.68 -11.68
N ALA A 40 -24.07 18.31 -12.69
CA ALA A 40 -23.80 17.14 -13.53
C ALA A 40 -22.46 17.26 -14.29
N THR A 41 -22.18 18.42 -14.88
CA THR A 41 -20.90 18.67 -15.56
C THR A 41 -19.71 18.72 -14.60
N ALA A 42 -19.88 19.25 -13.38
CA ALA A 42 -18.84 19.21 -12.35
C ALA A 42 -18.55 17.75 -11.89
N MET A 43 -19.59 16.94 -11.69
CA MET A 43 -19.46 15.52 -11.36
C MET A 43 -18.79 14.73 -12.49
N ALA A 44 -19.18 14.96 -13.75
CA ALA A 44 -18.56 14.32 -14.90
C ALA A 44 -17.04 14.63 -14.96
N ARG A 45 -16.66 15.91 -14.83
CA ARG A 45 -15.24 16.31 -14.80
C ARG A 45 -14.45 15.69 -13.65
N ALA A 46 -15.04 15.58 -12.47
CA ALA A 46 -14.39 14.92 -11.33
C ALA A 46 -14.14 13.43 -11.63
N THR A 47 -15.11 12.76 -12.27
CA THR A 47 -15.00 11.35 -12.68
C THR A 47 -13.94 11.17 -13.77
N ASP A 48 -13.88 12.06 -14.76
CA ASP A 48 -12.88 12.05 -15.82
C ASP A 48 -11.46 12.21 -15.26
N LEU A 49 -11.27 13.15 -14.32
CA LEU A 49 -9.99 13.37 -13.65
C LEU A 49 -9.55 12.12 -12.86
N GLN A 50 -10.48 11.49 -12.14
CA GLN A 50 -10.19 10.24 -11.42
C GLN A 50 -9.77 9.12 -12.38
N LEU A 51 -10.48 8.95 -13.50
CA LEU A 51 -10.13 7.95 -14.51
C LEU A 51 -8.79 8.23 -15.17
N ALA A 52 -8.47 9.50 -15.44
CA ALA A 52 -7.18 9.90 -16.00
C ALA A 52 -6.00 9.60 -15.06
N LEU A 53 -6.19 9.72 -13.73
CA LEU A 53 -5.14 9.47 -12.74
C LEU A 53 -4.94 7.97 -12.41
N ARG A 54 -5.97 7.12 -12.58
CA ARG A 54 -5.90 5.68 -12.31
C ARG A 54 -4.68 4.96 -12.91
N PRO A 55 -4.34 5.11 -14.22
CA PRO A 55 -3.19 4.39 -14.79
C PRO A 55 -1.85 4.82 -14.18
N ALA A 56 -1.69 6.11 -13.85
CA ALA A 56 -0.48 6.61 -13.21
C ALA A 56 -0.30 6.02 -11.79
N LEU A 57 -1.36 6.05 -10.97
CA LEU A 57 -1.33 5.45 -9.63
C LEU A 57 -1.13 3.93 -9.67
N ALA A 58 -1.75 3.24 -10.64
CA ALA A 58 -1.53 1.81 -10.84
C ALA A 58 -0.07 1.49 -11.18
N THR A 59 0.58 2.34 -11.96
CA THR A 59 2.00 2.19 -12.31
C THR A 59 2.91 2.48 -11.12
N CYS A 60 2.68 3.56 -10.37
CA CYS A 60 3.39 3.83 -9.11
C CYS A 60 3.24 2.66 -8.13
N ARG A 61 2.03 2.14 -7.92
CA ARG A 61 1.77 0.99 -7.03
C ARG A 61 2.56 -0.26 -7.45
N ARG A 62 2.58 -0.57 -8.75
CA ARG A 62 3.37 -1.70 -9.29
C ARG A 62 4.86 -1.53 -9.04
N ASN A 63 5.39 -0.34 -9.27
CA ASN A 63 6.81 -0.05 -9.08
C ASN A 63 7.21 -0.14 -7.60
N VAL A 64 6.42 0.45 -6.71
CA VAL A 64 6.63 0.36 -5.26
C VAL A 64 6.59 -1.10 -4.81
N ALA A 65 5.59 -1.88 -5.22
CA ALA A 65 5.50 -3.29 -4.86
C ALA A 65 6.69 -4.12 -5.40
N ALA A 66 7.21 -3.81 -6.59
CA ALA A 66 8.40 -4.46 -7.14
C ALA A 66 9.66 -4.09 -6.33
N LEU A 67 9.83 -2.83 -5.95
CA LEU A 67 10.95 -2.37 -5.11
C LEU A 67 10.91 -3.00 -3.72
N CYS A 68 9.76 -3.01 -3.06
CA CYS A 68 9.60 -3.64 -1.75
C CYS A 68 9.98 -5.13 -1.77
N ARG A 69 9.56 -5.88 -2.80
CA ARG A 69 9.94 -7.29 -2.96
C ARG A 69 11.45 -7.47 -3.12
N ARG A 70 12.09 -6.62 -3.93
CA ARG A 70 13.55 -6.67 -4.15
C ARG A 70 14.32 -6.35 -2.87
N LEU A 71 13.89 -5.33 -2.13
CA LEU A 71 14.49 -4.93 -0.86
C LEU A 71 14.37 -6.05 0.18
N SER A 72 13.16 -6.58 0.38
CA SER A 72 12.92 -7.66 1.32
C SER A 72 13.75 -8.92 1.00
N ALA A 73 13.85 -9.29 -0.28
CA ALA A 73 14.69 -10.41 -0.69
C ALA A 73 16.19 -10.15 -0.46
N ALA A 74 16.66 -8.92 -0.66
CA ALA A 74 18.04 -8.53 -0.38
C ALA A 74 18.35 -8.57 1.12
N GLU A 75 17.45 -8.05 1.96
CA GLU A 75 17.58 -8.09 3.42
C GLU A 75 17.62 -9.54 3.95
N GLN A 76 16.72 -10.39 3.47
CA GLN A 76 16.71 -11.82 3.84
C GLN A 76 18.02 -12.51 3.46
N ARG A 77 18.57 -12.23 2.27
CA ARG A 77 19.87 -12.77 1.84
C ARG A 77 21.00 -12.27 2.73
N ALA A 78 21.01 -10.98 3.07
CA ALA A 78 22.01 -10.42 3.97
C ALA A 78 21.98 -11.10 5.34
N VAL A 79 20.80 -11.27 5.93
CA VAL A 79 20.62 -11.99 7.21
C VAL A 79 21.07 -13.45 7.11
N HIS A 80 20.71 -14.16 6.04
CA HIS A 80 21.13 -15.54 5.84
C HIS A 80 22.65 -15.66 5.67
N LEU A 81 23.26 -14.76 4.90
CA LEU A 81 24.71 -14.73 4.69
C LEU A 81 25.43 -14.41 6.00
N GLU A 82 24.97 -13.42 6.77
CA GLU A 82 25.56 -13.08 8.06
C GLU A 82 25.50 -14.27 9.03
N ARG A 83 24.34 -14.95 9.11
CA ARG A 83 24.19 -16.17 9.91
C ARG A 83 25.13 -17.29 9.45
N ALA A 84 25.27 -17.49 8.14
CA ALA A 84 26.17 -18.49 7.57
C ALA A 84 27.63 -18.18 7.90
N LEU A 85 28.05 -16.91 7.76
CA LEU A 85 29.40 -16.45 8.10
C LEU A 85 29.71 -16.62 9.59
N ARG A 86 28.79 -16.23 10.48
CA ARG A 86 28.94 -16.44 11.93
C ARG A 86 29.09 -17.93 12.26
N SER A 87 28.24 -18.78 11.67
CA SER A 87 28.32 -20.23 11.81
C SER A 87 29.67 -20.79 11.35
N ASN A 88 30.13 -20.42 10.15
CA ASN A 88 31.43 -20.87 9.62
C ASN A 88 32.59 -20.45 10.51
N ARG A 89 32.57 -19.22 11.04
CA ARG A 89 33.61 -18.76 11.97
C ARG A 89 33.64 -19.60 13.24
N ARG A 90 32.47 -19.93 13.83
CA ARG A 90 32.40 -20.79 15.03
C ARG A 90 32.89 -22.21 14.73
N ILE A 91 32.53 -22.76 13.58
CA ILE A 91 32.99 -24.08 13.13
C ILE A 91 34.51 -24.11 12.97
N GLY A 92 35.09 -23.11 12.28
CA GLY A 92 36.54 -23.02 12.13
C GLY A 92 37.28 -22.90 13.46
N MET A 93 36.75 -22.12 14.42
CA MET A 93 37.33 -22.05 15.77
C MET A 93 37.24 -23.39 16.51
N ALA A 94 36.10 -24.10 16.44
CA ALA A 94 35.96 -25.41 17.02
C ALA A 94 36.95 -26.42 16.43
N MET A 95 37.10 -26.40 15.09
CA MET A 95 38.10 -27.23 14.41
C MET A 95 39.51 -26.92 14.91
N GLY A 96 39.90 -25.64 14.97
CA GLY A 96 41.20 -25.23 15.49
C GLY A 96 41.48 -25.71 16.92
N ILE A 97 40.47 -25.69 17.80
CA ILE A 97 40.58 -26.24 19.16
C ILE A 97 40.82 -27.75 19.13
N LEU A 98 40.08 -28.49 18.31
CA LEU A 98 40.23 -29.95 18.21
C LEU A 98 41.58 -30.34 17.58
N MET A 99 42.02 -29.60 16.57
CA MET A 99 43.35 -29.77 15.97
C MET A 99 44.45 -29.58 17.01
N ALA A 100 44.39 -28.48 17.78
CA ALA A 100 45.39 -28.18 18.80
C ALA A 100 45.41 -29.19 19.96
N ARG A 101 44.24 -29.73 20.34
CA ARG A 101 44.13 -30.64 21.50
C ARG A 101 44.36 -32.10 21.17
N HIS A 102 43.90 -32.56 20.01
CA HIS A 102 43.92 -33.97 19.64
C HIS A 102 44.92 -34.28 18.52
N GLY A 103 45.62 -33.27 17.99
CA GLY A 103 46.53 -33.43 16.85
C GLY A 103 45.80 -33.78 15.56
N TYR A 104 44.51 -33.47 15.47
CA TYR A 104 43.72 -33.73 14.26
C TYR A 104 44.17 -32.87 13.09
N THR A 105 44.10 -33.45 11.90
CA THR A 105 44.09 -32.66 10.66
C THR A 105 42.78 -31.88 10.54
N GLU A 106 42.73 -30.91 9.63
CA GLU A 106 41.52 -30.15 9.34
C GLU A 106 40.34 -31.07 8.99
N ASP A 107 40.55 -32.04 8.09
CA ASP A 107 39.53 -33.01 7.68
C ASP A 107 39.04 -33.88 8.85
N GLN A 108 39.97 -34.33 9.71
CA GLN A 108 39.63 -35.14 10.88
C GLN A 108 38.79 -34.34 11.89
N ALA A 109 39.16 -33.09 12.14
CA ALA A 109 38.41 -32.23 13.06
C ALA A 109 36.99 -31.94 12.54
N PHE A 110 36.84 -31.69 11.23
CA PHE A 110 35.53 -31.50 10.62
C PHE A 110 34.69 -32.78 10.65
N ALA A 111 35.30 -33.94 10.34
CA ALA A 111 34.64 -35.23 10.41
C ALA A 111 34.14 -35.55 11.83
N ALA A 112 34.94 -35.27 12.86
CA ALA A 112 34.54 -35.47 14.25
C ALA A 112 33.35 -34.58 14.66
N LEU A 113 33.36 -33.29 14.29
CA LEU A 113 32.22 -32.39 14.50
C LEU A 113 30.96 -32.88 13.80
N ARG A 114 31.10 -33.36 12.56
CA ARG A 114 29.99 -33.90 11.77
C ARG A 114 29.42 -35.17 12.39
N GLN A 115 30.29 -36.06 12.85
CA GLN A 115 29.89 -37.30 13.52
C GLN A 115 29.10 -36.96 14.79
N GLU A 116 29.60 -36.10 15.67
CA GLU A 116 28.90 -35.68 16.88
C GLU A 116 27.58 -34.96 16.59
N SER A 117 27.55 -34.09 15.57
CA SER A 117 26.32 -33.42 15.11
C SER A 117 25.25 -34.44 14.70
N SER A 118 25.64 -35.47 13.95
CA SER A 118 24.73 -36.54 13.53
C SER A 118 24.30 -37.41 14.72
N TRP A 119 25.24 -37.79 15.58
CA TRP A 119 24.98 -38.67 16.73
C TRP A 119 24.04 -38.01 17.74
N ARG A 120 24.19 -36.71 17.98
CA ARG A 120 23.34 -35.93 18.89
C ARG A 120 22.10 -35.35 18.20
N ASN A 121 21.94 -35.55 16.89
CA ASN A 121 20.91 -34.94 16.06
C ASN A 121 20.76 -33.41 16.30
N ARG A 122 21.90 -32.72 16.41
CA ARG A 122 21.98 -31.26 16.63
C ARG A 122 22.66 -30.60 15.46
N LYS A 123 22.32 -29.35 15.18
CA LYS A 123 22.94 -28.61 14.07
C LYS A 123 24.44 -28.47 14.34
N LEU A 124 25.25 -28.66 13.32
CA LEU A 124 26.71 -28.65 13.41
C LEU A 124 27.26 -27.36 14.05
N ARG A 125 26.61 -26.22 13.79
CA ARG A 125 26.93 -24.93 14.42
C ARG A 125 26.75 -24.94 15.95
N ASP A 126 25.77 -25.66 16.47
CA ASP A 126 25.47 -25.70 17.90
C ASP A 126 26.48 -26.63 18.62
N VAL A 127 26.95 -27.68 17.93
CA VAL A 127 28.05 -28.52 18.40
C VAL A 127 29.36 -27.74 18.39
N ALA A 128 29.65 -26.99 17.32
CA ALA A 128 30.80 -26.12 17.26
C ALA A 128 30.79 -25.04 18.36
N GLU A 129 29.63 -24.42 18.60
CA GLU A 129 29.42 -23.46 19.70
C GLU A 129 29.81 -24.06 21.06
N GLN A 130 29.35 -25.29 21.30
CA GLN A 130 29.68 -26.03 22.51
C GLN A 130 31.18 -26.26 22.60
N VAL A 131 31.82 -26.81 21.56
CA VAL A 131 33.27 -27.05 21.53
C VAL A 131 34.07 -25.77 21.80
N VAL A 132 33.66 -24.63 21.25
CA VAL A 132 34.33 -23.35 21.53
C VAL A 132 34.17 -22.92 22.99
N HIS A 133 33.05 -23.26 23.64
CA HIS A 133 32.83 -22.93 25.05
C HIS A 133 33.55 -23.89 26.02
N ILE A 134 33.51 -25.20 25.76
CA ILE A 134 34.03 -26.24 26.68
C ILE A 134 35.41 -26.80 26.29
N GLY A 135 35.89 -26.50 25.08
CA GLY A 135 37.18 -26.93 24.55
C GLY A 135 37.25 -28.41 24.11
N ARG A 136 36.13 -29.13 24.04
CA ARG A 136 36.06 -30.56 23.68
C ARG A 136 34.68 -30.94 23.12
N LEU A 137 34.58 -32.11 22.49
CA LEU A 137 33.32 -32.67 21.95
C LEU A 137 32.39 -33.18 23.06
#